data_AF-A0A4S8U9F6-F1
#
_entry.id   AF-A0A4S8U9F6-F1
#
_cell.length_a   1.000
_cell.length_b   1.000
_cell.length_c   1.000
_cell.angle_alpha   90.00
_cell.angle_beta   90.00
_cell.angle_gamma   90.00
#
_symmetry.space_group_name_H-M   'P 1'
#
loop_
_entity.id
_entity.type
_entity.pdbx_description
1 polymer ?
#
loop_
_entity_poly.entity_id
_entity_poly.type
_entity_poly.pdbx_seq_one_letter_code
_entity_poly.pdbx_strand_id
1 'polypeptide(L)'
;MSKRTQSETPTEDGATKRPRLDIQEQIKRAGILAEQLRNTVGNDDVDSKTTAANQIASEELIRIFESMQEQTADTSESVDQLIRAQIELEVNKTMAYLAQKTTKHHPLGKELALHLNTASSRGRQVIVEVVQAKMENANSGDYVNKIKECVKEALREKFLEGIGKTFDDIITGRI
;
A
#
# COMPACT_ATOMS: atom_id res chain seq x y z
N MET A 1 39.09 43.87 27.94
CA MET A 1 38.08 44.49 27.05
C MET A 1 37.84 43.48 25.93
N SER A 2 36.66 42.95 25.59
CA SER A 2 35.23 43.30 25.75
C SER A 2 34.44 41.99 26.04
N LYS A 3 33.46 41.91 26.94
CA LYS A 3 32.02 42.26 26.78
C LYS A 3 31.43 41.80 25.43
N ARG A 4 30.27 41.16 25.26
CA ARG A 4 29.20 40.53 26.09
C ARG A 4 28.13 40.08 25.05
N THR A 5 27.51 38.89 25.19
CA THR A 5 26.05 38.57 25.02
C THR A 5 25.29 38.95 23.72
N GLN A 6 24.28 38.25 23.17
CA GLN A 6 23.48 37.04 23.51
C GLN A 6 22.42 36.84 22.40
N SER A 7 21.89 35.61 22.31
CA SER A 7 20.49 35.23 21.95
C SER A 7 20.05 35.47 20.49
N GLU A 8 19.33 34.54 19.82
CA GLU A 8 17.97 34.11 20.17
C GLU A 8 17.63 32.64 19.80
N THR A 9 17.16 31.94 20.84
CA THR A 9 16.11 30.91 20.89
C THR A 9 16.19 29.61 20.05
N PRO A 10 16.36 28.45 20.69
CA PRO A 10 15.70 27.22 20.28
C PRO A 10 14.23 27.30 20.72
N THR A 11 13.30 27.21 19.76
CA THR A 11 11.88 27.09 20.06
C THR A 11 11.65 25.78 20.81
N GLU A 12 11.31 25.89 22.09
CA GLU A 12 10.67 24.84 22.87
C GLU A 12 9.33 24.49 22.20
N ASP A 13 9.27 23.35 21.53
CA ASP A 13 8.00 22.63 21.38
C ASP A 13 8.02 21.50 22.42
N GLY A 14 7.53 21.85 23.61
CA GLY A 14 7.46 21.01 24.80
C GLY A 14 6.41 19.90 24.71
N ALA A 15 6.41 19.13 23.63
CA ALA A 15 5.87 17.78 23.66
C ALA A 15 7.04 16.87 24.05
N THR A 16 7.05 16.39 25.28
CA THR A 16 7.86 15.24 25.73
C THR A 16 7.52 14.05 24.84
N LYS A 17 8.11 13.99 23.63
CA LYS A 17 8.03 12.84 22.74
C LYS A 17 8.76 11.70 23.44
N ARG A 18 8.01 10.93 24.22
CA ARG A 18 8.47 9.66 24.75
C ARG A 18 9.04 8.84 23.58
N PRO A 19 10.07 8.01 23.82
CA PRO A 19 10.68 7.20 22.77
C PRO A 19 9.57 6.45 22.01
N ARG A 20 9.59 6.53 20.67
CA ARG A 20 8.73 5.70 19.82
C ARG A 20 9.09 4.24 20.10
N LEU A 21 8.28 3.58 20.93
CA LEU A 21 8.42 2.16 21.25
C LEU A 21 8.11 1.32 20.02
N ASP A 22 8.80 0.19 19.88
CA ASP A 22 8.49 -0.83 18.86
C ASP A 22 7.05 -1.33 19.02
N ILE A 23 6.41 -1.78 17.95
CA ILE A 23 4.99 -2.18 17.99
C ILE A 23 4.76 -3.36 18.97
N GLN A 24 5.75 -4.25 19.15
CA GLN A 24 5.65 -5.30 20.16
C GLN A 24 5.73 -4.75 21.59
N GLU A 25 6.53 -3.72 21.82
CA GLU A 25 6.63 -3.06 23.11
C GLU A 25 5.38 -2.24 23.42
N GLN A 26 4.78 -1.61 22.41
CA GLN A 26 3.49 -0.93 22.51
C GLN A 26 2.36 -1.89 22.90
N ILE A 27 2.29 -3.07 22.25
CA ILE A 27 1.32 -4.12 22.60
C ILE A 27 1.52 -4.62 24.03
N LYS A 28 2.76 -4.90 24.44
CA LYS A 28 3.07 -5.33 25.83
C LYS A 28 2.64 -4.28 26.84
N ARG A 29 2.92 -3.00 26.57
CA ARG A 29 2.56 -1.88 27.44
C ARG A 29 1.04 -1.69 27.51
N ALA A 30 0.33 -1.81 26.39
CA ALA A 30 -1.12 -1.79 26.38
C ALA A 30 -1.72 -2.95 27.18
N GLY A 31 -1.15 -4.15 27.11
CA GLY A 31 -1.56 -5.30 27.91
C GLY A 31 -1.48 -5.02 29.42
N ILE A 32 -0.38 -4.44 29.89
CA ILE A 32 -0.18 -4.08 31.30
C ILE A 32 -1.19 -3.01 31.74
N LEU A 33 -1.38 -1.95 30.94
CA LEU A 33 -2.32 -0.88 31.26
C LEU A 33 -3.77 -1.36 31.26
N ALA A 34 -4.15 -2.22 30.32
CA ALA A 34 -5.48 -2.83 30.28
C ALA A 34 -5.72 -3.76 31.48
N GLU A 35 -4.69 -4.49 31.93
CA GLU A 35 -4.77 -5.31 33.14
C GLU A 35 -4.92 -4.45 34.41
N GLN A 36 -4.22 -3.32 34.51
CA GLN A 36 -4.38 -2.35 35.60
C GLN A 36 -5.80 -1.77 35.65
N LEU A 37 -6.37 -1.42 34.50
CA LEU A 37 -7.76 -0.96 34.43
C LEU A 37 -8.76 -2.08 34.78
N ARG A 38 -8.57 -3.28 34.25
CA ARG A 38 -9.44 -4.44 34.55
C ARG A 38 -9.48 -4.75 36.05
N ASN A 39 -8.35 -4.66 36.74
CA ASN A 39 -8.25 -4.99 38.16
C ASN A 39 -8.85 -3.92 39.09
N THR A 40 -9.17 -2.73 38.56
CA THR A 40 -9.78 -1.62 39.32
C THR A 40 -11.26 -1.40 38.98
N VAL A 41 -11.72 -1.88 37.83
CA VAL A 41 -13.14 -1.88 37.44
C VAL A 41 -13.93 -2.85 38.32
N GLY A 42 -14.87 -2.33 39.11
CA GLY A 42 -15.76 -3.10 39.99
C GLY A 42 -15.47 -2.97 41.49
N ASN A 43 -14.44 -2.21 41.87
CA ASN A 43 -14.28 -1.76 43.26
C ASN A 43 -15.01 -0.42 43.42
N ASP A 44 -16.00 -0.35 44.32
CA ASP A 44 -16.76 0.89 44.55
C ASP A 44 -16.02 1.90 45.45
N ASP A 45 -14.96 1.45 46.14
CA ASP A 45 -14.20 2.22 47.13
C ASP A 45 -12.77 2.52 46.62
N VAL A 46 -12.68 3.12 45.43
CA VAL A 46 -11.39 3.46 44.81
C VAL A 46 -10.93 4.84 45.26
N ASP A 47 -9.73 4.93 45.82
CA ASP A 47 -9.18 6.21 46.26
C ASP A 47 -8.91 7.18 45.08
N SER A 48 -8.87 8.48 45.37
CA SER A 48 -8.64 9.52 44.35
C SER A 48 -7.34 9.33 43.57
N LYS A 49 -6.33 8.69 44.15
CA LYS A 49 -5.03 8.42 43.48
C LYS A 49 -5.17 7.34 42.43
N THR A 50 -5.94 6.30 42.72
CA THR A 50 -6.22 5.19 41.81
C THR A 50 -7.15 5.66 40.68
N THR A 51 -8.12 6.54 40.96
CA THR A 51 -8.91 7.19 39.91
C THR A 51 -8.03 7.99 38.94
N ALA A 52 -7.10 8.79 39.45
CA ALA A 52 -6.17 9.55 38.61
C ALA A 52 -5.22 8.63 37.82
N ALA A 53 -4.72 7.56 38.44
CA ALA A 53 -3.89 6.56 37.77
C ALA A 53 -4.65 5.85 36.63
N ASN A 54 -5.94 5.54 36.83
CA ASN A 54 -6.79 4.93 35.81
C ASN A 54 -7.08 5.87 34.63
N GLN A 55 -7.27 7.17 34.91
CA GLN A 55 -7.40 8.17 33.84
C GLN A 55 -6.10 8.25 33.01
N ILE A 56 -4.95 8.34 33.67
CA ILE A 56 -3.64 8.34 33.01
C ILE A 56 -3.41 7.07 32.19
N ALA A 57 -3.77 5.90 32.73
CA ALA A 57 -3.64 4.62 32.05
C ALA A 57 -4.55 4.52 30.81
N SER A 58 -5.78 5.02 30.91
CA SER A 58 -6.74 5.04 29.79
C SER A 58 -6.29 5.98 28.66
N GLU A 59 -5.82 7.18 29.01
CA GLU A 59 -5.26 8.12 28.03
C GLU A 59 -4.01 7.56 27.35
N GLU A 60 -3.15 6.86 28.11
CA GLU A 60 -1.97 6.23 27.54
C GLU A 60 -2.34 5.07 26.61
N LEU A 61 -3.39 4.29 26.92
CA LEU A 61 -3.91 3.27 26.02
C LEU A 61 -4.42 3.86 24.70
N ILE A 62 -5.18 4.96 24.76
CA ILE A 62 -5.66 5.67 23.56
C ILE A 62 -4.47 6.10 22.70
N ARG A 63 -3.46 6.75 23.30
CA ARG A 63 -2.24 7.17 22.60
C ARG A 63 -1.49 6.00 21.98
N ILE A 64 -1.41 4.85 22.67
CA ILE A 64 -0.80 3.63 22.13
C ILE A 64 -1.60 3.12 20.92
N PHE A 65 -2.92 3.04 21.01
CA PHE A 65 -3.74 2.57 19.88
C PHE A 65 -3.67 3.50 18.67
N GLU A 66 -3.67 4.81 18.86
CA GLU A 66 -3.46 5.79 17.78
C GLU A 66 -2.08 5.61 17.13
N SER A 67 -1.01 5.47 17.94
CA SER A 67 0.33 5.22 17.41
C SER A 67 0.44 3.89 16.66
N MET A 68 -0.20 2.83 17.14
CA MET A 68 -0.22 1.54 16.46
C MET A 68 -1.00 1.60 15.15
N GLN A 69 -2.11 2.34 15.13
CA GLN A 69 -2.91 2.54 13.91
C GLN A 69 -2.12 3.32 12.85
N GLU A 70 -1.44 4.39 13.23
CA GLU A 70 -0.55 5.17 12.35
C GLU A 70 0.55 4.26 11.76
N GLN A 71 1.28 3.51 12.59
CA GLN A 71 2.32 2.60 12.12
C GLN A 71 1.78 1.48 11.21
N THR A 72 0.58 0.98 11.49
CA THR A 72 -0.07 -0.03 10.66
C THR A 72 -0.48 0.55 9.30
N ALA A 73 -0.98 1.79 9.27
CA ALA A 73 -1.31 2.50 8.04
C ALA A 73 -0.06 2.75 7.19
N ASP A 74 1.03 3.24 7.78
CA ASP A 74 2.32 3.45 7.09
C ASP A 74 2.87 2.15 6.50
N THR A 75 2.74 1.05 7.26
CA THR A 75 3.14 -0.29 6.80
C THR A 75 2.25 -0.77 5.65
N SER A 76 0.95 -0.55 5.74
CA SER A 76 -0.01 -0.88 4.67
C SER A 76 0.34 -0.13 3.38
N GLU A 77 0.58 1.18 3.46
CA GLU A 77 0.97 1.98 2.31
C GLU A 77 2.28 1.46 1.68
N SER A 78 3.27 1.14 2.51
CA SER A 78 4.54 0.57 2.05
C SER A 78 4.35 -0.77 1.33
N VAL A 79 3.46 -1.63 1.82
CA VAL A 79 3.11 -2.91 1.16
C VAL A 79 2.38 -2.66 -0.16
N ASP A 80 1.45 -1.71 -0.22
CA ASP A 80 0.75 -1.35 -1.45
C ASP A 80 1.72 -0.82 -2.52
N GLN A 81 2.69 0.00 -2.11
CA GLN A 81 3.77 0.47 -2.98
C GLN A 81 4.64 -0.69 -3.50
N LEU A 82 4.97 -1.67 -2.66
CA LEU A 82 5.71 -2.88 -3.06
C LEU A 82 4.93 -3.74 -4.05
N ILE A 83 3.62 -3.95 -3.80
CA ILE A 83 2.73 -4.68 -4.71
C ILE A 83 2.69 -3.97 -6.06
N ARG A 84 2.51 -2.64 -6.06
CA ARG A 84 2.52 -1.84 -7.28
C ARG A 84 3.84 -1.96 -8.04
N ALA A 85 4.98 -1.84 -7.36
CA ALA A 85 6.29 -1.99 -7.98
C ALA A 85 6.47 -3.40 -8.61
N GLN A 86 5.97 -4.44 -7.94
CA GLN A 86 6.00 -5.81 -8.45
C GLN A 86 5.11 -5.99 -9.70
N ILE A 87 3.92 -5.38 -9.71
CA ILE A 87 3.04 -5.34 -10.89
C ILE A 87 3.75 -4.66 -12.07
N GLU A 88 4.29 -3.46 -11.85
CA GLU A 88 5.02 -2.70 -12.87
C GLU A 88 6.20 -3.51 -13.43
N LEU A 89 6.96 -4.19 -12.57
CA LEU A 89 8.06 -5.05 -12.96
C LEU A 89 7.60 -6.22 -13.85
N GLU A 90 6.56 -6.94 -13.45
CA GLU A 90 6.08 -8.12 -14.18
C GLU A 90 5.45 -7.74 -15.53
N VAL A 91 4.69 -6.64 -15.58
CA VAL A 91 4.15 -6.08 -16.83
C VAL A 91 5.28 -5.68 -17.77
N ASN A 92 6.28 -4.95 -17.27
CA ASN A 92 7.43 -4.54 -18.08
C ASN A 92 8.17 -5.74 -18.66
N LYS A 93 8.44 -6.77 -17.85
CA LYS A 93 9.09 -8.00 -18.29
C LYS A 93 8.30 -8.72 -19.37
N THR A 94 7.00 -8.93 -19.13
CA THR A 94 6.13 -9.67 -20.05
C THR A 94 5.93 -8.92 -21.36
N MET A 95 5.68 -7.61 -21.30
CA MET A 95 5.51 -6.77 -22.49
C MET A 95 6.80 -6.66 -23.30
N ALA A 96 7.96 -6.55 -22.66
CA ALA A 96 9.25 -6.57 -23.34
C ALA A 96 9.53 -7.92 -24.00
N TYR A 97 9.21 -9.03 -23.31
CA TYR A 97 9.31 -10.37 -23.87
C TYR A 97 8.42 -10.54 -25.11
N LEU A 98 7.16 -10.11 -25.02
CA LEU A 98 6.24 -10.11 -26.15
C LEU A 98 6.82 -9.31 -27.30
N ALA A 99 7.22 -8.05 -27.08
CA ALA A 99 7.79 -7.19 -28.11
C ALA A 99 9.03 -7.81 -28.80
N GLN A 100 9.88 -8.51 -28.05
CA GLN A 100 11.06 -9.19 -28.60
C GLN A 100 10.68 -10.43 -29.44
N LYS A 101 9.70 -11.22 -28.98
CA LYS A 101 9.31 -12.48 -29.61
C LYS A 101 8.34 -12.30 -30.77
N THR A 102 7.57 -11.22 -30.77
CA THR A 102 6.71 -10.85 -31.88
C THR A 102 7.54 -10.13 -32.93
N THR A 103 8.15 -10.88 -33.85
CA THR A 103 8.72 -10.26 -35.05
C THR A 103 7.58 -9.61 -35.85
N LYS A 104 7.84 -8.46 -36.47
CA LYS A 104 6.84 -7.78 -37.35
C LYS A 104 6.36 -8.65 -38.52
N HIS A 105 6.99 -9.81 -38.74
CA HIS A 105 6.68 -10.74 -39.82
C HIS A 105 5.69 -11.83 -39.39
N HIS A 106 5.57 -12.15 -38.09
CA HIS A 106 4.59 -13.12 -37.62
C HIS A 106 3.20 -12.46 -37.54
N PRO A 107 2.13 -13.06 -38.11
CA PRO A 107 0.78 -12.48 -38.08
C PRO A 107 0.31 -12.14 -36.66
N LEU A 108 0.44 -13.08 -35.72
CA LEU A 108 0.13 -12.83 -34.30
C LEU A 108 0.97 -11.69 -33.69
N GLY A 109 2.20 -11.49 -34.18
CA GLY A 109 3.06 -10.42 -33.69
C GLY A 109 2.61 -9.04 -34.13
N LYS A 110 2.06 -8.92 -35.34
CA LYS A 110 1.42 -7.68 -35.81
C LYS A 110 0.19 -7.35 -34.98
N GLU A 111 -0.68 -8.33 -34.75
CA GLU A 111 -1.90 -8.15 -33.96
C GLU A 111 -1.58 -7.76 -32.50
N LEU A 112 -0.62 -8.44 -31.88
CA LEU A 112 -0.18 -8.11 -30.51
C LEU A 112 0.39 -6.70 -30.42
N ALA A 113 1.22 -6.29 -31.37
CA ALA A 113 1.77 -4.94 -31.41
C ALA A 113 0.66 -3.89 -31.63
N LEU A 114 -0.31 -4.18 -32.48
CA LEU A 114 -1.42 -3.28 -32.79
C LEU A 114 -2.36 -3.08 -31.59
N HIS A 115 -2.78 -4.17 -30.95
CA HIS A 115 -3.83 -4.12 -29.93
C HIS A 115 -3.32 -3.92 -28.50
N LEU A 116 -2.11 -4.39 -28.18
CA LEU A 116 -1.53 -4.23 -26.84
C LEU A 116 -0.52 -3.09 -26.76
N ASN A 117 -0.04 -2.59 -27.90
CA ASN A 117 0.97 -1.53 -27.97
C ASN A 117 2.18 -1.82 -27.05
N THR A 118 2.73 -3.04 -27.18
CA THR A 118 3.69 -3.65 -26.23
C THR A 118 4.99 -2.84 -26.05
N ALA A 119 5.37 -2.04 -27.05
CA ALA A 119 6.54 -1.17 -27.02
C ALA A 119 6.28 0.20 -26.34
N SER A 120 5.03 0.60 -26.18
CA SER A 120 4.64 1.91 -25.63
C SER A 120 4.57 1.90 -24.11
N SER A 121 5.07 2.97 -23.47
CA SER A 121 4.87 3.21 -22.04
C SER A 121 3.38 3.31 -21.68
N ARG A 122 2.56 3.92 -22.55
CA ARG A 122 1.11 4.02 -22.33
C ARG A 122 0.43 2.65 -22.40
N GLY A 123 0.83 1.79 -23.34
CA GLY A 123 0.31 0.43 -23.43
C GLY A 123 0.60 -0.38 -22.17
N ARG A 124 1.82 -0.27 -21.63
CA ARG A 124 2.20 -0.90 -20.36
C ARG A 124 1.40 -0.35 -19.18
N GLN A 125 1.25 0.97 -19.10
CA GLN A 125 0.50 1.61 -18.02
C GLN A 125 -0.96 1.15 -17.96
N VAL A 126 -1.62 0.98 -19.11
CA VAL A 126 -3.00 0.46 -19.17
C VAL A 126 -3.08 -0.95 -18.58
N ILE A 127 -2.09 -1.82 -18.85
CA ILE A 127 -2.06 -3.16 -18.25
C ILE A 127 -1.81 -3.09 -16.74
N VAL A 128 -0.91 -2.21 -16.28
CA VAL A 128 -0.68 -1.99 -14.85
C VAL A 128 -1.96 -1.58 -14.14
N GLU A 129 -2.71 -0.62 -14.68
CA GLU A 129 -3.99 -0.15 -14.12
C GLU A 129 -5.02 -1.29 -14.00
N VAL A 130 -5.15 -2.13 -15.04
CA VAL A 130 -6.07 -3.29 -15.02
C VAL A 130 -5.64 -4.33 -13.98
N VAL A 131 -4.35 -4.64 -13.90
CA VAL A 131 -3.82 -5.61 -12.92
C VAL A 131 -3.98 -5.07 -11.50
N GLN A 132 -3.73 -3.78 -11.28
CA GLN A 132 -3.87 -3.16 -9.98
C GLN A 132 -5.33 -3.19 -9.50
N ALA A 133 -6.30 -2.90 -10.37
CA ALA A 133 -7.73 -3.04 -10.05
C ALA A 133 -8.12 -4.49 -9.70
N LYS A 134 -7.55 -5.49 -10.39
CA LYS A 134 -7.76 -6.91 -10.06
C LYS A 134 -7.12 -7.31 -8.72
N MET A 135 -6.08 -6.60 -8.29
CA MET A 135 -5.33 -6.89 -7.06
C MET A 135 -5.84 -6.14 -5.82
N GLU A 136 -6.69 -5.13 -5.97
CA GLU A 136 -7.18 -4.25 -4.88
C GLU A 136 -7.89 -5.01 -3.74
N ASN A 137 -8.47 -6.19 -4.02
CA ASN A 137 -9.11 -7.06 -3.03
C ASN A 137 -8.46 -8.45 -2.95
N ALA A 138 -7.25 -8.62 -3.49
CA ALA A 138 -6.59 -9.92 -3.53
C ALA A 138 -6.05 -10.28 -2.14
N ASN A 139 -6.75 -11.18 -1.44
CA ASN A 139 -6.21 -11.79 -0.22
C ASN A 139 -5.48 -13.09 -0.60
N SER A 140 -4.17 -13.01 -0.83
CA SER A 140 -3.35 -14.16 -1.21
C SER A 140 -2.06 -14.24 -0.40
N GLY A 141 -1.71 -15.43 0.09
CA GLY A 141 -0.37 -15.69 0.63
C GLY A 141 0.73 -15.72 -0.45
N ASP A 142 0.36 -15.74 -1.74
CA ASP A 142 1.28 -15.81 -2.88
C ASP A 142 0.97 -14.72 -3.92
N TYR A 143 1.22 -13.47 -3.50
CA TYR A 143 1.04 -12.29 -4.36
C TYR A 143 1.82 -12.37 -5.66
N VAL A 144 3.00 -13.00 -5.67
CA VAL A 144 3.85 -13.06 -6.86
C VAL A 144 3.20 -13.87 -7.97
N ASN A 145 2.72 -15.09 -7.67
CA ASN A 145 2.04 -15.89 -8.68
C ASN A 145 0.69 -15.30 -9.06
N LYS A 146 -0.03 -14.70 -8.10
CA LYS A 146 -1.29 -14.00 -8.39
C LYS A 146 -1.09 -12.85 -9.38
N ILE A 147 -0.07 -12.02 -9.18
CA ILE A 147 0.28 -10.92 -10.09
C ILE A 147 0.57 -11.46 -11.49
N LYS A 148 1.36 -12.54 -11.62
CA LYS A 148 1.67 -13.14 -12.93
C LYS A 148 0.41 -13.61 -13.68
N GLU A 149 -0.51 -14.28 -12.98
CA GLU A 149 -1.77 -14.70 -13.59
C GLU A 149 -2.64 -13.52 -13.98
N CYS A 150 -2.77 -12.50 -13.11
CA CYS A 150 -3.51 -11.28 -13.44
C CYS A 150 -2.91 -10.53 -14.64
N VAL A 151 -1.58 -10.49 -14.78
CA VAL A 151 -0.91 -9.92 -15.97
C VAL A 151 -1.29 -10.69 -17.23
N LYS A 152 -1.26 -12.02 -17.20
CA LYS A 152 -1.68 -12.85 -18.36
C LYS A 152 -3.14 -12.62 -18.73
N GLU A 153 -4.03 -12.60 -17.74
CA GLU A 153 -5.45 -12.32 -17.94
C GLU A 153 -5.67 -10.94 -18.54
N ALA A 154 -5.06 -9.90 -17.97
CA ALA A 154 -5.19 -8.52 -18.44
C ALA A 154 -4.70 -8.35 -19.89
N LEU A 155 -3.57 -8.98 -20.23
CA LEU A 155 -3.06 -9.00 -21.60
C LEU A 155 -4.04 -9.70 -22.55
N ARG A 156 -4.62 -10.83 -22.14
CA ARG A 156 -5.59 -11.56 -22.96
C ARG A 156 -6.87 -10.77 -23.16
N GLU A 157 -7.43 -10.19 -22.09
CA GLU A 157 -8.63 -9.35 -22.13
C GLU A 157 -8.45 -8.17 -23.07
N LYS A 158 -7.35 -7.41 -22.91
CA LYS A 158 -7.09 -6.24 -23.76
C LYS A 158 -6.84 -6.61 -25.21
N PHE A 159 -6.19 -7.74 -25.45
CA PHE A 159 -5.99 -8.24 -26.81
C PHE A 159 -7.34 -8.58 -27.46
N LEU A 160 -8.20 -9.33 -26.77
CA LEU A 160 -9.52 -9.71 -27.28
C LEU A 160 -10.45 -8.49 -27.46
N GLU A 161 -10.38 -7.49 -26.57
CA GLU A 161 -11.12 -6.23 -26.71
C GLU A 161 -10.71 -5.50 -28.00
N GLY A 162 -9.41 -5.46 -28.32
CA GLY A 162 -8.90 -4.87 -29.56
C GLY A 162 -9.39 -5.60 -30.80
N ILE A 163 -9.31 -6.93 -30.80
CA ILE A 163 -9.81 -7.78 -31.90
C ILE A 163 -11.32 -7.61 -32.09
N GLY A 164 -12.09 -7.56 -30.99
CA GLY A 164 -13.54 -7.36 -31.02
C GLY A 164 -13.92 -6.04 -31.67
N LYS A 165 -13.24 -4.94 -31.32
CA LYS A 165 -13.45 -3.63 -31.96
C LYS A 165 -13.18 -3.67 -33.46
N THR A 166 -12.06 -4.29 -33.88
CA THR A 166 -11.75 -4.45 -35.30
C THR A 166 -12.84 -5.23 -36.03
N PHE A 167 -13.34 -6.31 -35.43
CA PHE A 167 -14.43 -7.09 -35.99
C PHE A 167 -15.72 -6.25 -36.13
N ASP A 168 -16.08 -5.49 -35.08
CA ASP A 168 -17.26 -4.63 -35.08
C ASP A 168 -17.17 -3.51 -36.14
N ASP A 169 -15.99 -2.93 -36.33
CA ASP A 169 -15.78 -1.89 -37.34
C ASP A 169 -15.92 -2.44 -38.77
N ILE A 170 -15.51 -3.69 -39.02
CA ILE A 170 -15.68 -4.38 -40.31
C ILE A 170 -17.17 -4.62 -40.59
N ILE A 171 -17.92 -5.19 -39.63
CA ILE A 171 -19.34 -5.51 -39.86
C ILE A 171 -20.21 -4.25 -39.97
N THR A 172 -19.76 -3.12 -39.40
CA THR A 172 -20.48 -1.84 -39.48
C THR A 172 -20.01 -0.94 -40.63
N GLY A 173 -19.03 -1.38 -41.43
CA GLY A 173 -18.54 -0.64 -42.60
C GLY A 173 -17.78 0.65 -42.25
N ARG A 174 -17.17 0.72 -41.07
CA ARG A 174 -16.32 1.83 -40.64
C ARG A 174 -14.88 1.71 -41.14
N ILE A 175 -14.52 0.52 -41.63
CA ILE A 175 -13.29 0.14 -42.34
C ILE A 175 -13.72 -0.67 -43.56
#